data_AF-A0A258U383-F1
#
_entry.id   AF-A0A258U383-F1
#
_cell.length_a   1.000
_cell.length_b   1.000
_cell.length_c   1.000
_cell.angle_alpha   90.00
_cell.angle_beta   90.00
_cell.angle_gamma   90.00
#
_symmetry.space_group_name_H-M   'P 1'
#
loop_
_entity.id
_entity.type
_entity.pdbx_description
1 polymer ?
#
loop_
_entity_poly.entity_id
_entity_poly.type
_entity_poly.pdbx_seq_one_letter_code
_entity_poly.pdbx_strand_id
1 'polypeptide(L)'
;MKMKQIALLVAGLSASAAAFAAPVTVAEIDAARSAGTLQQAWISGASAPTRTVYEGWVGSGTGVGCDSGTNTIFSTQTGTAAVPGAIGNFSAYACKRGGVVSVLYHTLDGGSLNAYTPHTVGTKLARVKFVGTGNGCTSSVNYVDPTNAENNAQVFKGCTQVGIALPGTGATAASNTTNANAVAADPFAPALPVGGFSDVEAGLFSSTIGGGDVSARGVESDANVGQVFGVAVSIPLYRALQAAQGLSDVNASTFDPVNAPNITKTQYVTIAAQFGAANGDWTPILGTASAQKVILERRVPTSGSQASSNAFFLQNPCADGAGASLNPASAGDTAGSYVVRE
;
A
#
# COMPACT_ATOMS: atom_id res chain seq x y z
N MET A 1 -37.16 52.41 -13.34
CA MET A 1 -36.63 51.05 -13.11
C MET A 1 -36.85 50.72 -11.63
N LYS A 2 -37.74 49.77 -11.34
CA LYS A 2 -38.39 49.61 -10.02
C LYS A 2 -37.47 48.82 -9.07
N MET A 3 -37.44 49.16 -7.77
CA MET A 3 -36.65 48.51 -6.69
C MET A 3 -36.69 46.97 -6.69
N LYS A 4 -37.71 46.35 -7.30
CA LYS A 4 -37.83 44.90 -7.50
C LYS A 4 -36.72 44.29 -8.39
N GLN A 5 -36.12 45.07 -9.30
CA GLN A 5 -35.02 44.61 -10.15
C GLN A 5 -33.66 44.64 -9.43
N ILE A 6 -33.49 45.53 -8.43
CA ILE A 6 -32.29 45.58 -7.60
C ILE A 6 -32.32 44.46 -6.55
N ALA A 7 -33.49 44.15 -5.97
CA ALA A 7 -33.63 43.06 -5.00
C ALA A 7 -33.34 41.68 -5.63
N LEU A 8 -33.71 41.46 -6.89
CA LEU A 8 -33.40 40.21 -7.59
C LEU A 8 -31.92 40.10 -7.98
N LEU A 9 -31.26 41.23 -8.25
CA LEU A 9 -29.82 41.27 -8.52
C LEU A 9 -29.00 41.02 -7.25
N VAL A 10 -29.42 41.57 -6.10
CA VAL A 10 -28.77 41.36 -4.80
C VAL A 10 -29.02 39.94 -4.27
N ALA A 11 -30.21 39.37 -4.47
CA ALA A 11 -30.49 37.96 -4.17
C ALA A 11 -29.77 36.98 -5.14
N GLY A 12 -29.54 37.41 -6.39
CA GLY A 12 -28.73 36.65 -7.35
C GLY A 12 -27.23 36.68 -7.04
N LEU A 13 -26.72 37.81 -6.54
CA LEU A 13 -25.33 37.97 -6.10
C LEU A 13 -25.01 37.26 -4.78
N SER A 14 -26.01 37.06 -3.90
CA SER A 14 -25.86 36.21 -2.70
C SER A 14 -26.10 34.72 -2.97
N ALA A 15 -26.64 34.34 -4.13
CA ALA A 15 -26.81 32.96 -4.58
C ALA A 15 -25.70 32.48 -5.54
N SER A 16 -24.85 33.37 -6.06
CA SER A 16 -23.76 33.04 -6.97
C SER A 16 -22.38 32.91 -6.31
N ALA A 17 -22.30 32.95 -4.97
CA ALA A 17 -21.20 32.36 -4.24
C ALA A 17 -21.55 30.91 -3.90
N ALA A 18 -21.81 30.08 -4.93
CA ALA A 18 -21.38 28.70 -4.83
C ALA A 18 -19.85 28.76 -4.71
N ALA A 19 -19.37 28.99 -3.48
CA ALA A 19 -17.97 28.98 -3.17
C ALA A 19 -17.43 27.68 -3.74
N PHE A 20 -16.55 27.79 -4.74
CA PHE A 20 -15.75 26.65 -5.18
C PHE A 20 -15.24 25.99 -3.92
N ALA A 21 -15.66 24.74 -3.69
CA ALA A 21 -15.46 24.12 -2.40
C ALA A 21 -13.95 24.00 -2.19
N ALA A 22 -13.44 24.68 -1.16
CA ALA A 22 -12.02 24.68 -0.84
C ALA A 22 -11.62 23.36 -0.18
N PRO A 23 -10.33 22.96 -0.26
CA PRO A 23 -9.82 21.81 0.47
C PRO A 23 -10.21 21.86 1.94
N VAL A 24 -10.62 20.74 2.51
CA VAL A 24 -10.97 20.64 3.94
C VAL A 24 -9.77 21.09 4.77
N THR A 25 -10.03 22.08 5.62
CA THR A 25 -9.02 22.65 6.52
C THR A 25 -9.00 21.92 7.86
N VAL A 26 -7.89 22.07 8.58
CA VAL A 26 -7.76 21.60 9.97
C VAL A 26 -8.86 22.16 10.87
N ALA A 27 -9.22 23.44 10.69
CA ALA A 27 -10.26 24.09 11.48
C ALA A 27 -11.66 23.50 11.23
N GLU A 28 -11.97 23.13 9.99
CA GLU A 28 -13.25 22.47 9.68
C GLU A 28 -13.34 21.06 10.29
N ILE A 29 -12.23 20.32 10.31
CA ILE A 29 -12.18 19.01 10.97
C ILE A 29 -12.41 19.16 12.47
N ASP A 30 -11.77 20.13 13.13
CA ASP A 30 -11.96 20.37 14.55
C ASP A 30 -13.38 20.85 14.86
N ALA A 31 -13.94 21.75 14.05
CA ALA A 31 -15.32 22.21 14.20
C ALA A 31 -16.32 21.06 14.06
N ALA A 32 -16.16 20.20 13.03
CA ALA A 32 -17.01 19.04 12.84
C ALA A 32 -16.89 18.04 14.01
N ARG A 33 -15.68 17.86 14.55
CA ARG A 33 -15.44 17.01 15.72
C ARG A 33 -16.13 17.56 16.97
N SER A 34 -15.93 18.84 17.28
CA SER A 34 -16.55 19.49 18.43
C SER A 34 -18.07 19.49 18.34
N ALA A 35 -18.62 19.57 17.12
CA ALA A 35 -20.06 19.44 16.86
C ALA A 35 -20.58 18.00 16.88
N GLY A 36 -19.72 16.98 17.00
CA GLY A 36 -20.12 15.57 16.93
C GLY A 36 -20.60 15.10 15.55
N THR A 37 -20.22 15.82 14.49
CA THR A 37 -20.65 15.57 13.10
C THR A 37 -19.54 15.00 12.21
N LEU A 38 -18.30 14.95 12.70
CA LEU A 38 -17.16 14.37 11.98
C LEU A 38 -17.39 12.88 11.71
N GLN A 39 -17.40 12.50 10.44
CA GLN A 39 -17.36 11.10 10.03
C GLN A 39 -15.91 10.64 9.92
N GLN A 40 -15.57 9.52 10.55
CA GLN A 40 -14.21 9.01 10.47
C GLN A 40 -14.16 7.50 10.49
N ALA A 41 -13.24 6.95 9.71
CA ALA A 41 -12.95 5.53 9.64
C ALA A 41 -11.43 5.32 9.52
N TRP A 42 -10.97 4.11 9.83
CA TRP A 42 -9.59 3.72 9.64
C TRP A 42 -9.55 2.43 8.83
N ILE A 43 -8.72 2.38 7.80
CA ILE A 43 -8.43 1.19 7.00
C ILE A 43 -6.94 0.87 7.01
N SER A 44 -6.61 -0.38 6.73
CA SER A 44 -5.21 -0.84 6.66
C SER A 44 -4.95 -1.77 5.48
N GLY A 45 -3.68 -2.09 5.22
CA GLY A 45 -3.30 -3.18 4.32
C GLY A 45 -2.20 -2.79 3.32
N ALA A 46 -2.35 -3.23 2.08
CA ALA A 46 -1.32 -3.20 1.06
C ALA A 46 -1.05 -1.77 0.54
N SER A 47 0.23 -1.46 0.32
CA SER A 47 0.64 -0.21 -0.33
C SER A 47 0.40 -0.19 -1.84
N ALA A 48 0.31 -1.35 -2.49
CA ALA A 48 0.11 -1.44 -3.94
C ALA A 48 -1.18 -0.74 -4.44
N PRO A 49 -2.37 -0.97 -3.85
CA PRO A 49 -3.61 -0.32 -4.29
C PRO A 49 -3.80 1.11 -3.74
N THR A 50 -2.82 1.72 -3.06
CA THR A 50 -3.02 3.00 -2.35
C THR A 50 -3.64 4.09 -3.23
N ARG A 51 -3.18 4.21 -4.48
CA ARG A 51 -3.73 5.19 -5.42
C ARG A 51 -5.19 4.88 -5.74
N THR A 52 -5.51 3.64 -6.08
CA THR A 52 -6.89 3.20 -6.35
C THR A 52 -7.80 3.38 -5.14
N VAL A 53 -7.30 3.11 -3.93
CA VAL A 53 -8.05 3.34 -2.68
C VAL A 53 -8.33 4.83 -2.48
N TYR A 54 -7.35 5.69 -2.75
CA TYR A 54 -7.54 7.14 -2.70
C TYR A 54 -8.55 7.60 -3.76
N GLU A 55 -8.45 7.13 -4.99
CA GLU A 55 -9.37 7.47 -6.08
C GLU A 55 -10.80 6.97 -5.78
N GLY A 56 -10.94 5.79 -5.18
CA GLY A 56 -12.23 5.29 -4.69
C GLY A 56 -12.76 6.08 -3.50
N TRP A 57 -11.88 6.58 -2.62
CA TRP A 57 -12.25 7.49 -1.53
C TRP A 57 -12.76 8.84 -2.08
N VAL A 58 -12.07 9.40 -3.07
CA VAL A 58 -12.51 10.62 -3.74
C VAL A 58 -13.82 10.36 -4.45
N GLY A 59 -13.94 9.27 -5.22
CA GLY A 59 -15.11 8.96 -6.03
C GLY A 59 -15.40 10.02 -7.10
N SER A 60 -16.26 9.70 -8.07
CA SER A 60 -16.79 10.69 -9.01
C SER A 60 -18.30 10.83 -8.83
N GLY A 61 -18.79 12.08 -8.80
CA GLY A 61 -20.21 12.41 -8.69
C GLY A 61 -20.72 12.79 -7.28
N THR A 62 -21.63 13.76 -7.25
CA THR A 62 -22.33 14.23 -6.03
C THR A 62 -23.07 13.09 -5.34
N GLY A 63 -22.74 12.82 -4.06
CA GLY A 63 -23.43 11.84 -3.21
C GLY A 63 -22.84 10.43 -3.20
N VAL A 64 -21.81 10.16 -4.02
CA VAL A 64 -21.07 8.88 -4.04
C VAL A 64 -19.66 9.03 -3.45
N GLY A 65 -19.04 10.18 -3.71
CA GLY A 65 -17.70 10.54 -3.27
C GLY A 65 -17.61 11.86 -2.52
N CYS A 66 -16.42 12.44 -2.55
CA CYS A 66 -16.08 13.75 -2.04
C CYS A 66 -16.65 14.86 -2.92
N ASP A 67 -17.05 15.96 -2.28
CA ASP A 67 -17.44 17.19 -2.95
C ASP A 67 -16.21 17.75 -3.70
N SER A 68 -16.39 18.12 -4.97
CA SER A 68 -15.29 18.56 -5.85
C SER A 68 -14.48 19.70 -5.23
N GLY A 69 -13.15 19.55 -5.21
CA GLY A 69 -12.22 20.56 -4.70
C GLY A 69 -11.98 20.51 -3.18
N THR A 70 -12.67 19.62 -2.46
CA THR A 70 -12.57 19.56 -0.99
C THR A 70 -11.48 18.63 -0.46
N ASN A 71 -10.73 17.96 -1.33
CA ASN A 71 -9.80 16.91 -0.94
C ASN A 71 -8.54 17.47 -0.27
N THR A 72 -8.21 16.86 0.86
CA THR A 72 -6.99 17.10 1.62
C THR A 72 -6.38 15.76 2.01
N ILE A 73 -5.06 15.66 1.92
CA ILE A 73 -4.29 14.50 2.36
C ILE A 73 -3.35 14.92 3.48
N PHE A 74 -3.28 14.13 4.55
CA PHE A 74 -2.32 14.29 5.63
C PHE A 74 -1.39 13.10 5.61
N SER A 75 -0.08 13.33 5.69
CA SER A 75 0.93 12.27 5.63
C SER A 75 2.06 12.55 6.62
N THR A 76 2.58 11.48 7.21
CA THR A 76 3.76 11.56 8.09
C THR A 76 5.07 11.76 7.32
N GLN A 77 5.06 11.58 6.00
CA GLN A 77 6.23 11.79 5.13
C GLN A 77 6.61 13.27 5.06
N THR A 78 7.92 13.57 5.07
CA THR A 78 8.47 14.94 5.01
C THR A 78 9.00 15.35 3.63
N GLY A 79 8.97 14.45 2.64
CA GLY A 79 9.48 14.68 1.29
C GLY A 79 8.51 15.42 0.35
N THR A 80 8.97 15.69 -0.87
CA THR A 80 8.22 16.45 -1.90
C THR A 80 7.23 15.61 -2.71
N ALA A 81 7.29 14.28 -2.62
CA ALA A 81 6.34 13.40 -3.30
C ALA A 81 4.92 13.73 -2.86
N ALA A 82 4.00 13.94 -3.81
CA ALA A 82 2.61 14.30 -3.53
C ALA A 82 1.60 13.21 -3.93
N VAL A 83 2.01 12.26 -4.77
CA VAL A 83 1.13 11.23 -5.34
C VAL A 83 0.77 10.18 -4.28
N PRO A 84 -0.51 9.88 -4.04
CA PRO A 84 -0.93 8.75 -3.20
C PRO A 84 -0.18 7.46 -3.57
N GLY A 85 0.38 6.78 -2.56
CA GLY A 85 1.29 5.63 -2.74
C GLY A 85 2.79 6.00 -2.73
N ALA A 86 3.14 7.26 -3.00
CA ALA A 86 4.51 7.79 -2.86
C ALA A 86 4.69 8.68 -1.61
N ILE A 87 3.66 8.79 -0.78
CA ILE A 87 3.60 9.68 0.40
C ILE A 87 3.79 8.93 1.73
N GLY A 88 4.50 7.80 1.71
CA GLY A 88 4.77 7.00 2.91
C GLY A 88 3.59 6.14 3.37
N ASN A 89 3.77 5.45 4.50
CA ASN A 89 2.87 4.37 4.94
C ASN A 89 1.68 4.83 5.80
N PHE A 90 1.70 6.07 6.31
CA PHE A 90 0.69 6.56 7.24
C PHE A 90 0.09 7.83 6.67
N SER A 91 -1.15 7.71 6.20
CA SER A 91 -1.89 8.82 5.60
C SER A 91 -3.29 8.94 6.19
N ALA A 92 -3.89 10.11 6.05
CA ALA A 92 -5.33 10.30 6.18
C ALA A 92 -5.84 11.14 5.03
N TYR A 93 -7.01 10.78 4.50
CA TYR A 93 -7.70 11.50 3.45
C TYR A 93 -8.90 12.20 4.06
N ALA A 94 -9.06 13.48 3.80
CA ALA A 94 -10.17 14.28 4.28
C ALA A 94 -10.88 14.94 3.10
N CYS A 95 -12.19 15.03 3.17
CA CYS A 95 -13.00 15.77 2.21
C CYS A 95 -14.38 16.06 2.81
N LYS A 96 -15.21 16.81 2.07
CA LYS A 96 -16.63 16.93 2.40
C LYS A 96 -17.42 15.93 1.56
N ARG A 97 -18.50 15.37 2.12
CA ARG A 97 -19.44 14.50 1.40
C ARG A 97 -20.84 15.05 1.63
N GLY A 98 -21.41 15.72 0.64
CA GLY A 98 -22.67 16.44 0.83
C GLY A 98 -22.58 17.49 1.96
N GLY A 99 -21.44 18.17 2.06
CA GLY A 99 -21.15 19.15 3.12
C GLY A 99 -20.67 18.57 4.46
N VAL A 100 -20.70 17.25 4.66
CA VAL A 100 -20.24 16.61 5.90
C VAL A 100 -18.74 16.32 5.83
N VAL A 101 -17.97 16.83 6.81
CA VAL A 101 -16.53 16.56 6.89
C VAL A 101 -16.29 15.10 7.24
N SER A 102 -15.51 14.44 6.39
CA SER A 102 -15.19 13.01 6.50
C SER A 102 -13.68 12.80 6.47
N VAL A 103 -13.17 11.88 7.29
CA VAL A 103 -11.74 11.53 7.38
C VAL A 103 -11.54 10.01 7.32
N LEU A 104 -10.74 9.54 6.37
CA LEU A 104 -10.29 8.16 6.30
C LEU A 104 -8.81 8.06 6.65
N TYR A 105 -8.50 7.46 7.80
CA TYR A 105 -7.12 7.07 8.13
C TYR A 105 -6.75 5.83 7.33
N HIS A 106 -5.52 5.80 6.80
CA HIS A 106 -5.03 4.70 5.98
C HIS A 106 -3.61 4.32 6.42
N THR A 107 -3.47 3.09 6.92
CA THR A 107 -2.18 2.51 7.29
C THR A 107 -1.77 1.43 6.30
N LEU A 108 -0.70 1.70 5.56
CA LEU A 108 -0.14 0.82 4.53
C LEU A 108 1.05 -0.01 5.04
N ASP A 109 1.35 0.15 6.33
CA ASP A 109 2.56 -0.36 6.94
C ASP A 109 2.50 -1.87 7.15
N GLY A 110 3.65 -2.54 7.02
CA GLY A 110 3.81 -3.97 7.29
C GLY A 110 3.13 -4.93 6.30
N GLY A 111 2.59 -4.45 5.18
CA GLY A 111 2.15 -5.28 4.05
C GLY A 111 0.67 -5.68 4.05
N SER A 112 0.27 -6.41 3.02
CA SER A 112 -1.12 -6.72 2.68
C SER A 112 -1.85 -7.53 3.76
N LEU A 113 -1.12 -8.38 4.49
CA LEU A 113 -1.65 -9.14 5.60
C LEU A 113 -2.27 -8.25 6.70
N ASN A 114 -1.87 -6.98 6.81
CA ASN A 114 -2.42 -6.05 7.79
C ASN A 114 -3.82 -5.53 7.44
N ALA A 115 -4.40 -5.93 6.32
CA ALA A 115 -5.85 -5.86 6.12
C ALA A 115 -6.61 -6.79 7.09
N TYR A 116 -5.96 -7.84 7.60
CA TYR A 116 -6.60 -8.92 8.38
C TYR A 116 -6.12 -9.00 9.83
N THR A 117 -4.81 -8.83 10.07
CA THR A 117 -4.19 -9.09 11.38
C THR A 117 -4.74 -8.31 12.56
N PRO A 118 -5.28 -7.08 12.41
CA PRO A 118 -5.97 -6.41 13.52
C PRO A 118 -7.16 -7.22 14.07
N HIS A 119 -7.81 -8.01 13.22
CA HIS A 119 -9.00 -8.78 13.53
C HIS A 119 -8.71 -10.27 13.78
N THR A 120 -7.69 -10.84 13.15
CA THR A 120 -7.38 -12.27 13.30
C THR A 120 -6.51 -12.54 14.52
N VAL A 121 -5.44 -11.76 14.71
CA VAL A 121 -4.44 -11.95 15.79
C VAL A 121 -4.26 -10.71 16.67
N GLY A 122 -5.10 -9.69 16.50
CA GLY A 122 -5.15 -8.52 17.38
C GLY A 122 -4.03 -7.51 17.18
N THR A 123 -3.32 -7.55 16.04
CA THR A 123 -2.22 -6.64 15.71
C THR A 123 -2.63 -5.18 15.86
N LYS A 124 -1.75 -4.37 16.48
CA LYS A 124 -1.95 -2.94 16.65
C LYS A 124 -1.04 -2.18 15.69
N LEU A 125 -1.64 -1.27 14.93
CA LEU A 125 -0.97 -0.55 13.88
C LEU A 125 -0.69 0.89 14.31
N ALA A 126 0.41 1.45 13.80
CA ALA A 126 0.61 2.88 13.83
C ALA A 126 -0.28 3.57 12.80
N ARG A 127 -0.50 4.87 12.98
CA ARG A 127 -1.24 5.71 12.04
C ARG A 127 -0.77 7.16 12.13
N VAL A 128 -1.23 7.99 11.21
CA VAL A 128 -1.17 9.44 11.44
C VAL A 128 -2.04 9.75 12.68
N LYS A 129 -1.54 10.64 13.53
CA LYS A 129 -2.31 11.21 14.65
C LYS A 129 -3.60 11.79 14.10
N PHE A 130 -4.62 11.86 14.95
CA PHE A 130 -5.87 12.48 14.54
C PHE A 130 -5.62 13.81 13.82
N VAL A 131 -6.22 13.95 12.64
CA VAL A 131 -6.04 15.15 11.83
C VAL A 131 -6.90 16.26 12.43
N GLY A 132 -6.30 17.41 12.70
CA GLY A 132 -6.88 18.43 13.58
C GLY A 132 -5.80 19.33 14.16
N THR A 133 -6.20 20.25 15.03
CA THR A 133 -5.24 21.09 15.77
C THR A 133 -4.30 20.18 16.57
N GLY A 134 -2.99 20.40 16.42
CA GLY A 134 -1.98 19.61 17.13
C GLY A 134 -1.56 18.31 16.44
N ASN A 135 -1.93 18.10 15.17
CA ASN A 135 -1.35 17.03 14.34
C ASN A 135 0.10 17.35 13.88
N GLY A 136 0.59 18.59 14.04
CA GLY A 136 2.01 18.91 13.88
C GLY A 136 2.56 18.81 12.46
N CYS A 137 1.71 18.81 11.43
CA CYS A 137 2.17 18.85 10.04
C CYS A 137 3.06 20.09 9.78
N THR A 138 4.14 19.92 9.03
CA THR A 138 5.22 20.90 8.91
C THR A 138 5.24 21.66 7.58
N SER A 139 4.67 21.08 6.52
CA SER A 139 4.62 21.70 5.19
C SER A 139 3.42 21.20 4.39
N SER A 140 3.18 21.81 3.22
CA SER A 140 2.16 21.34 2.28
C SER A 140 2.65 21.42 0.83
N VAL A 141 2.17 20.51 0.00
CA VAL A 141 2.36 20.46 -1.45
C VAL A 141 1.03 20.18 -2.13
N ASN A 142 0.93 20.38 -3.46
CA ASN A 142 -0.26 20.04 -4.21
C ASN A 142 -0.08 18.70 -4.94
N TYR A 143 -1.06 17.82 -4.82
CA TYR A 143 -1.23 16.70 -5.73
C TYR A 143 -2.14 17.15 -6.88
N VAL A 144 -1.62 17.05 -8.10
CA VAL A 144 -2.37 17.31 -9.32
C VAL A 144 -2.40 16.03 -10.13
N ASP A 145 -3.60 15.51 -10.33
CA ASP A 145 -3.84 14.38 -11.23
C ASP A 145 -4.17 14.93 -12.62
N PRO A 146 -3.31 14.71 -13.63
CA PRO A 146 -3.53 15.22 -14.98
C PRO A 146 -4.70 14.53 -15.70
N THR A 147 -5.18 13.39 -15.18
CA THR A 147 -6.23 12.58 -15.82
C THR A 147 -7.60 12.80 -15.21
N ASN A 148 -7.67 13.20 -13.94
CA ASN A 148 -8.92 13.50 -13.26
C ASN A 148 -8.73 14.60 -12.20
N ALA A 149 -9.20 15.80 -12.50
CA ALA A 149 -9.06 16.95 -11.59
C ALA A 149 -9.82 16.79 -10.26
N GLU A 150 -10.80 15.89 -10.17
CA GLU A 150 -11.48 15.58 -8.90
C GLU A 150 -10.50 14.97 -7.88
N ASN A 151 -9.46 14.27 -8.34
CA ASN A 151 -8.43 13.68 -7.47
C ASN A 151 -7.44 14.71 -6.91
N ASN A 152 -7.51 15.97 -7.34
CA ASN A 152 -6.56 16.98 -6.88
C ASN A 152 -6.75 17.22 -5.38
N ALA A 153 -5.64 17.35 -4.66
CA ALA A 153 -5.67 17.57 -3.23
C ALA A 153 -4.53 18.45 -2.73
N GLN A 154 -4.79 19.17 -1.64
CA GLN A 154 -3.72 19.72 -0.82
C GLN A 154 -3.14 18.60 0.05
N VAL A 155 -1.81 18.43 0.04
CA VAL A 155 -1.11 17.36 0.76
C VAL A 155 -0.27 17.96 1.87
N PHE A 156 -0.71 17.82 3.11
CA PHE A 156 0.03 18.17 4.31
C PHE A 156 1.06 17.08 4.66
N LYS A 157 2.27 17.51 4.99
CA LYS A 157 3.46 16.69 5.18
C LYS A 157 4.00 16.79 6.60
N GLY A 158 4.77 15.80 7.01
CA GLY A 158 5.41 15.75 8.33
C GLY A 158 4.41 15.73 9.48
N CYS A 159 3.19 15.24 9.23
CA CYS A 159 2.20 15.10 10.28
C CYS A 159 2.67 14.08 11.32
N THR A 160 2.19 14.22 12.55
CA THR A 160 2.62 13.40 13.69
C THR A 160 2.16 11.96 13.49
N GLN A 161 3.06 11.00 13.69
CA GLN A 161 2.71 9.59 13.77
C GLN A 161 2.31 9.22 15.21
N VAL A 162 1.28 8.39 15.35
CA VAL A 162 0.91 7.70 16.58
C VAL A 162 1.37 6.26 16.48
N GLY A 163 2.19 5.82 17.44
CA GLY A 163 2.80 4.50 17.45
C GLY A 163 4.09 4.44 16.62
N ILE A 164 4.60 3.23 16.42
CA ILE A 164 5.80 2.93 15.66
C ILE A 164 5.46 2.07 14.44
N ALA A 165 6.25 2.24 13.38
CA ALA A 165 6.18 1.35 12.23
C ALA A 165 6.48 -0.09 12.66
N LEU A 166 5.81 -1.03 12.01
CA LEU A 166 6.04 -2.45 12.20
C LEU A 166 7.43 -2.82 11.67
N PRO A 167 8.13 -3.75 12.36
CA PRO A 167 9.29 -4.41 11.79
C PRO A 167 8.97 -5.04 10.44
N GLY A 168 9.98 -5.23 9.59
CA GLY A 168 9.83 -5.94 8.32
C GLY A 168 9.23 -7.34 8.53
N THR A 169 9.56 -8.01 9.63
CA THR A 169 9.03 -9.33 9.98
C THR A 169 7.56 -9.34 10.44
N GLY A 170 6.88 -8.19 10.43
CA GLY A 170 5.52 -8.02 10.92
C GLY A 170 5.48 -7.64 12.41
N ALA A 171 4.28 -7.68 12.98
CA ALA A 171 4.05 -7.21 14.34
C ALA A 171 4.69 -8.13 15.40
N THR A 172 5.43 -7.52 16.32
CA THR A 172 5.98 -8.15 17.53
C THR A 172 5.16 -7.75 18.76
N ALA A 173 5.35 -8.46 19.88
CA ALA A 173 4.75 -8.09 21.16
C ALA A 173 5.13 -6.64 21.57
N ALA A 174 6.38 -6.23 21.36
CA ALA A 174 6.86 -4.89 21.67
C ALA A 174 6.17 -3.81 20.80
N SER A 175 6.09 -4.02 19.48
CA SER A 175 5.39 -3.09 18.59
C SER A 175 3.88 -3.04 18.88
N ASN A 176 3.27 -4.18 19.22
CA ASN A 176 1.84 -4.23 19.56
C ASN A 176 1.56 -3.43 20.83
N THR A 177 2.34 -3.60 21.89
CA THR A 177 2.20 -2.82 23.13
C THR A 177 2.41 -1.34 22.89
N THR A 178 3.46 -0.97 22.14
CA THR A 178 3.75 0.43 21.83
C THR A 178 2.60 1.08 21.05
N ASN A 179 2.11 0.40 20.02
CA ASN A 179 1.01 0.89 19.20
C ASN A 179 -0.31 0.92 19.97
N ALA A 180 -0.60 -0.07 20.82
CA ALA A 180 -1.77 -0.08 21.70
C ALA A 180 -1.80 1.16 22.60
N ASN A 181 -0.69 1.44 23.28
CA ASN A 181 -0.57 2.57 24.20
C ASN A 181 -0.70 3.91 23.46
N ALA A 182 -0.08 4.01 22.28
CA ALA A 182 -0.14 5.22 21.47
C ALA A 182 -1.56 5.48 20.95
N VAL A 183 -2.26 4.44 20.47
CA VAL A 183 -3.66 4.55 20.02
C VAL A 183 -4.58 4.91 21.18
N ALA A 184 -4.41 4.29 22.35
CA ALA A 184 -5.20 4.62 23.53
C ALA A 184 -5.01 6.07 24.01
N ALA A 185 -3.82 6.65 23.79
CA ALA A 185 -3.52 8.04 24.10
C ALA A 185 -4.09 9.04 23.07
N ASP A 186 -4.61 8.58 21.93
CA ASP A 186 -5.30 9.38 20.92
C ASP A 186 -6.82 9.06 20.90
N PRO A 187 -7.61 9.58 21.87
CA PRO A 187 -9.00 9.21 22.06
C PRO A 187 -9.94 9.72 20.95
N PHE A 188 -9.48 10.61 20.09
CA PHE A 188 -10.34 11.29 19.11
C PHE A 188 -10.47 10.57 17.78
N ALA A 189 -9.67 9.54 17.53
CA ALA A 189 -9.67 8.81 16.27
C ALA A 189 -9.96 7.31 16.50
N PRO A 190 -10.40 6.58 15.45
CA PRO A 190 -10.75 5.17 15.57
C PRO A 190 -9.61 4.34 16.17
N ALA A 191 -9.96 3.44 17.09
CA ALA A 191 -8.99 2.61 17.81
C ALA A 191 -8.49 1.39 17.02
N LEU A 192 -9.27 0.94 16.03
CA LEU A 192 -8.92 -0.16 15.14
C LEU A 192 -9.36 0.18 13.71
N PRO A 193 -8.67 -0.39 12.71
CA PRO A 193 -9.20 -0.41 11.36
C PRO A 193 -10.58 -1.09 11.34
N VAL A 194 -11.48 -0.59 10.51
CA VAL A 194 -12.79 -1.19 10.25
C VAL A 194 -12.75 -2.23 9.12
N GLY A 195 -11.62 -2.30 8.43
CA GLY A 195 -11.35 -3.18 7.30
C GLY A 195 -10.06 -2.79 6.61
N GLY A 196 -9.84 -3.31 5.41
CA GLY A 196 -8.61 -3.06 4.69
C GLY A 196 -8.62 -3.51 3.25
N PHE A 197 -7.55 -3.17 2.55
CA PHE A 197 -7.30 -3.60 1.18
C PHE A 197 -6.07 -4.49 1.17
N SER A 198 -6.25 -5.72 0.70
CA SER A 198 -5.15 -6.62 0.39
C SER A 198 -5.12 -6.83 -1.12
N ASP A 199 -3.92 -6.98 -1.68
CA ASP A 199 -3.72 -7.39 -3.07
C ASP A 199 -3.84 -8.91 -3.26
N VAL A 200 -4.14 -9.65 -2.17
CA VAL A 200 -4.32 -11.11 -2.10
C VAL A 200 -5.33 -11.51 -1.05
N GLU A 201 -5.94 -12.68 -1.17
CA GLU A 201 -6.86 -13.23 -0.17
C GLU A 201 -6.14 -13.65 1.11
N ALA A 202 -6.84 -13.60 2.25
CA ALA A 202 -6.28 -14.00 3.55
C ALA A 202 -5.76 -15.45 3.54
N GLY A 203 -6.41 -16.33 2.77
CA GLY A 203 -6.04 -17.73 2.62
C GLY A 203 -4.66 -17.99 2.01
N LEU A 204 -4.06 -17.00 1.32
CA LEU A 204 -2.70 -17.11 0.80
C LEU A 204 -1.62 -16.86 1.87
N PHE A 205 -2.01 -16.39 3.06
CA PHE A 205 -1.13 -16.24 4.21
C PHE A 205 -1.32 -17.39 5.21
N SER A 206 -0.26 -17.74 5.94
CA SER A 206 -0.34 -18.73 7.01
C SER A 206 -1.24 -18.25 8.15
N SER A 207 -2.08 -19.14 8.68
CA SER A 207 -2.90 -18.86 9.87
C SER A 207 -2.06 -18.51 11.10
N THR A 208 -0.81 -18.98 11.18
CA THR A 208 0.12 -18.67 12.29
C THR A 208 0.50 -17.20 12.39
N ILE A 209 0.45 -16.47 11.27
CA ILE A 209 0.74 -15.03 11.21
C ILE A 209 -0.53 -14.17 11.05
N GLY A 210 -1.71 -14.79 11.13
CA GLY A 210 -3.01 -14.13 11.04
C GLY A 210 -3.67 -14.15 9.66
N GLY A 211 -3.20 -15.02 8.76
CA GLY A 211 -3.89 -15.40 7.53
C GLY A 211 -4.93 -16.50 7.71
N GLY A 212 -5.26 -17.20 6.62
CA GLY A 212 -6.19 -18.32 6.61
C GLY A 212 -7.66 -17.89 6.47
N ASP A 213 -8.56 -18.71 7.02
CA ASP A 213 -10.00 -18.45 7.00
C ASP A 213 -10.38 -17.29 7.92
N VAL A 214 -10.95 -16.23 7.33
CA VAL A 214 -11.40 -15.01 8.01
C VAL A 214 -12.92 -14.88 8.06
N SER A 215 -13.68 -15.90 7.66
CA SER A 215 -15.15 -15.88 7.61
C SER A 215 -15.82 -15.57 8.95
N ALA A 216 -15.19 -15.93 10.07
CA ALA A 216 -15.66 -15.59 11.41
C ALA A 216 -15.38 -14.13 11.83
N ARG A 217 -14.64 -13.36 11.02
CA ARG A 217 -14.19 -11.98 11.30
C ARG A 217 -14.81 -10.95 10.36
N GLY A 218 -15.18 -11.34 9.15
CA GLY A 218 -15.74 -10.43 8.15
C GLY A 218 -16.02 -11.13 6.82
N VAL A 219 -16.22 -10.32 5.79
CA VAL A 219 -16.44 -10.78 4.41
C VAL A 219 -15.30 -10.27 3.55
N GLU A 220 -14.73 -11.15 2.74
CA GLU A 220 -13.82 -10.79 1.66
C GLU A 220 -14.62 -10.63 0.36
N SER A 221 -14.32 -9.57 -0.38
CA SER A 221 -14.93 -9.30 -1.69
C SER A 221 -13.85 -9.03 -2.71
N ASP A 222 -13.98 -9.63 -3.89
CA ASP A 222 -12.98 -9.50 -4.95
C ASP A 222 -12.85 -8.06 -5.42
N ALA A 223 -11.65 -7.50 -5.24
CA ALA A 223 -11.28 -6.19 -5.77
C ALA A 223 -10.83 -6.26 -7.25
N ASN A 224 -10.79 -7.46 -7.85
CA ASN A 224 -10.34 -7.72 -9.23
C ASN A 224 -8.95 -7.12 -9.55
N VAL A 225 -8.03 -7.19 -8.59
CA VAL A 225 -6.66 -6.70 -8.77
C VAL A 225 -5.84 -7.73 -9.54
N GLY A 226 -5.37 -7.35 -10.73
CA GLY A 226 -4.41 -8.16 -11.49
C GLY A 226 -2.99 -7.97 -10.98
N GLN A 227 -2.24 -9.06 -10.82
CA GLN A 227 -0.80 -9.02 -10.52
C GLN A 227 0.01 -9.52 -11.72
N VAL A 228 1.11 -8.83 -12.00
CA VAL A 228 2.09 -9.23 -13.02
C VAL A 228 3.43 -9.42 -12.34
N PHE A 229 4.11 -10.52 -12.65
CA PHE A 229 5.42 -10.83 -12.10
C PHE A 229 6.52 -10.52 -13.11
N GLY A 230 7.53 -9.79 -12.64
CA GLY A 230 8.81 -9.61 -13.32
C GLY A 230 9.93 -9.93 -12.34
N VAL A 231 11.01 -10.54 -12.85
CA VAL A 231 12.20 -10.83 -12.05
C VAL A 231 13.21 -9.70 -12.28
N ALA A 232 13.35 -8.83 -11.28
CA ALA A 232 14.41 -7.84 -11.28
C ALA A 232 15.74 -8.53 -10.94
N VAL A 233 16.78 -8.22 -11.70
CA VAL A 233 18.13 -8.76 -11.52
C VAL A 233 19.15 -7.63 -11.55
N SER A 234 20.33 -7.87 -10.98
CA SER A 234 21.45 -6.93 -11.10
C SER A 234 21.91 -6.81 -12.56
N ILE A 235 22.50 -5.67 -12.93
CA ILE A 235 23.01 -5.44 -14.30
C ILE A 235 23.94 -6.58 -14.76
N PRO A 236 24.91 -7.07 -13.95
CA PRO A 236 25.75 -8.19 -14.36
C PRO A 236 24.95 -9.47 -14.67
N LEU A 237 23.96 -9.81 -13.83
CA LEU A 237 23.13 -11.00 -14.06
C LEU A 237 22.22 -10.82 -15.29
N TYR A 238 21.69 -9.61 -15.51
CA TYR A 238 20.93 -9.30 -16.72
C TYR A 238 21.74 -9.56 -17.99
N ARG A 239 22.99 -9.06 -18.05
CA ARG A 239 23.88 -9.27 -19.21
C ARG A 239 24.28 -10.73 -19.38
N ALA A 240 24.55 -11.44 -18.28
CA ALA A 240 24.83 -12.86 -18.32
C ALA A 240 23.64 -13.68 -18.88
N LEU A 241 22.40 -13.32 -18.51
CA LEU A 241 21.19 -13.94 -19.05
C LEU A 241 21.01 -13.65 -20.54
N GLN A 242 21.27 -12.41 -20.97
CA GLN A 242 21.26 -12.06 -22.40
C GLN A 242 22.26 -12.91 -23.18
N ALA A 243 23.48 -13.08 -22.66
CA ALA A 243 24.51 -13.88 -23.30
C ALA A 243 24.13 -15.36 -23.36
N ALA A 244 23.58 -15.91 -22.27
CA ALA A 244 23.09 -17.28 -22.22
C ALA A 244 21.95 -17.55 -23.22
N GLN A 245 21.17 -16.51 -23.57
CA GLN A 245 20.05 -16.59 -24.51
C GLN A 245 20.43 -16.17 -25.94
N GLY A 246 21.69 -15.84 -26.20
CA GLY A 246 22.15 -15.42 -27.52
C GLY A 246 21.59 -14.07 -28.01
N LEU A 247 21.20 -13.19 -27.08
CA LEU A 247 20.68 -11.85 -27.41
C LEU A 247 21.82 -10.89 -27.76
N SER A 248 21.55 -9.88 -28.61
CA SER A 248 22.60 -9.03 -29.20
C SER A 248 23.22 -8.00 -28.25
N ASP A 249 22.54 -7.66 -27.16
CA ASP A 249 22.83 -6.46 -26.36
C ASP A 249 23.66 -6.72 -25.09
N VAL A 250 24.43 -7.82 -25.06
CA VAL A 250 25.17 -8.30 -23.88
C VAL A 250 26.15 -7.30 -23.26
N ASN A 251 26.59 -6.29 -24.03
CA ASN A 251 27.52 -5.24 -23.57
C ASN A 251 26.96 -3.82 -23.77
N ALA A 252 25.66 -3.69 -24.07
CA ALA A 252 25.05 -2.37 -24.29
C ALA A 252 25.03 -1.55 -22.98
N SER A 253 25.12 -0.22 -23.10
CA SER A 253 24.85 0.70 -21.99
C SER A 253 23.35 0.96 -21.81
N THR A 254 22.53 0.51 -22.76
CA THR A 254 21.08 0.66 -22.80
C THR A 254 20.36 -0.66 -22.54
N PHE A 255 19.09 -0.58 -22.16
CA PHE A 255 18.22 -1.74 -21.93
C PHE A 255 17.08 -1.71 -22.94
N ASP A 256 17.34 -2.20 -24.16
CA ASP A 256 16.32 -2.34 -25.20
C ASP A 256 15.32 -3.44 -24.78
N PRO A 257 14.02 -3.14 -24.65
CA PRO A 257 13.00 -4.15 -24.35
C PRO A 257 12.97 -5.33 -25.32
N VAL A 258 13.35 -5.15 -26.59
CA VAL A 258 13.41 -6.23 -27.59
C VAL A 258 14.46 -7.29 -27.22
N ASN A 259 15.51 -6.88 -26.52
CA ASN A 259 16.60 -7.74 -26.08
C ASN A 259 16.50 -8.11 -24.59
N ALA A 260 15.32 -7.97 -23.98
CA ALA A 260 15.14 -8.35 -22.58
C ALA A 260 15.25 -9.88 -22.41
N PRO A 261 16.16 -10.38 -21.55
CA PRO A 261 16.23 -11.79 -21.25
C PRO A 261 14.98 -12.23 -20.47
N ASN A 262 14.59 -13.48 -20.62
CA ASN A 262 13.49 -14.08 -19.85
C ASN A 262 13.92 -15.40 -19.19
N ILE A 263 13.24 -15.80 -18.12
CA ILE A 263 13.39 -17.13 -17.54
C ILE A 263 12.03 -17.81 -17.48
N THR A 264 12.02 -19.12 -17.62
CA THR A 264 10.81 -19.93 -17.51
C THR A 264 10.31 -20.01 -16.08
N LYS A 265 9.02 -20.34 -15.90
CA LYS A 265 8.43 -20.64 -14.59
C LYS A 265 9.27 -21.68 -13.83
N THR A 266 9.69 -22.74 -14.52
CA THR A 266 10.51 -23.82 -13.95
C THR A 266 11.86 -23.30 -13.47
N GLN A 267 12.56 -22.49 -14.26
CA GLN A 267 13.82 -21.87 -13.85
C GLN A 267 13.63 -20.98 -12.62
N TYR A 268 12.57 -20.17 -12.57
CA TYR A 268 12.28 -19.38 -11.37
C TYR A 268 12.06 -20.24 -10.13
N VAL A 269 11.30 -21.33 -10.24
CA VAL A 269 11.08 -22.29 -9.14
C VAL A 269 12.40 -22.86 -8.63
N THR A 270 13.36 -23.17 -9.52
CA THR A 270 14.69 -23.65 -9.09
C THR A 270 15.48 -22.65 -8.25
N ILE A 271 15.16 -21.35 -8.36
CA ILE A 271 15.78 -20.26 -7.58
C ILE A 271 15.03 -20.01 -6.29
N ALA A 272 13.69 -19.96 -6.35
CA ALA A 272 12.83 -19.47 -5.27
C ALA A 272 12.42 -20.55 -4.25
N ALA A 273 12.49 -21.83 -4.64
CA ALA A 273 12.15 -22.94 -3.77
C ALA A 273 13.30 -23.28 -2.81
N GLN A 274 12.94 -23.68 -1.60
CA GLN A 274 13.86 -24.25 -0.63
C GLN A 274 14.51 -25.50 -1.23
N PHE A 275 15.83 -25.60 -1.12
CA PHE A 275 16.64 -26.66 -1.76
C PHE A 275 16.46 -26.78 -3.29
N GLY A 276 16.05 -25.70 -3.96
CA GLY A 276 15.98 -25.64 -5.41
C GLY A 276 17.35 -25.89 -6.07
N ALA A 277 17.34 -26.39 -7.31
CA ALA A 277 18.57 -26.74 -8.02
C ALA A 277 19.54 -25.54 -8.21
N ALA A 278 19.05 -24.30 -8.19
CA ALA A 278 19.88 -23.11 -8.29
C ALA A 278 20.57 -22.70 -6.97
N ASN A 279 20.36 -23.46 -5.88
CA ASN A 279 21.02 -23.28 -4.58
C ASN A 279 22.48 -23.75 -4.62
N GLY A 280 23.28 -23.13 -5.48
CA GLY A 280 24.70 -23.42 -5.66
C GLY A 280 25.10 -23.77 -7.10
N ASP A 281 24.15 -24.08 -7.98
CA ASP A 281 24.40 -24.35 -9.40
C ASP A 281 23.52 -23.51 -10.32
N TRP A 282 24.11 -22.50 -10.95
CA TRP A 282 23.43 -21.60 -11.89
C TRP A 282 23.47 -22.10 -13.34
N THR A 283 24.07 -23.26 -13.61
CA THR A 283 24.14 -23.84 -14.96
C THR A 283 22.77 -24.01 -15.61
N PRO A 284 21.69 -24.42 -14.90
CA PRO A 284 20.34 -24.52 -15.49
C PRO A 284 19.75 -23.18 -15.96
N ILE A 285 20.32 -22.05 -15.54
CA ILE A 285 19.84 -20.71 -15.84
C ILE A 285 20.78 -20.00 -16.82
N LEU A 286 22.10 -20.11 -16.62
CA LEU A 286 23.12 -19.43 -17.42
C LEU A 286 23.73 -20.31 -18.51
N GLY A 287 23.40 -21.61 -18.55
CA GLY A 287 24.00 -22.59 -19.46
C GLY A 287 25.44 -22.99 -19.11
N THR A 288 26.08 -22.33 -18.15
CA THR A 288 27.45 -22.59 -17.70
C THR A 288 27.57 -22.41 -16.19
N ALA A 289 28.52 -23.14 -15.58
CA ALA A 289 28.84 -22.95 -14.17
C ALA A 289 29.32 -21.52 -13.89
N SER A 290 28.86 -20.94 -12.79
CA SER A 290 29.29 -19.62 -12.32
C SER A 290 29.71 -19.70 -10.86
N ALA A 291 30.89 -19.16 -10.55
CA ALA A 291 31.38 -19.04 -9.17
C ALA A 291 30.88 -17.75 -8.48
N GLN A 292 30.08 -16.93 -9.16
CA GLN A 292 29.57 -15.70 -8.58
C GLN A 292 28.48 -15.97 -7.54
N LYS A 293 28.40 -15.08 -6.55
CA LYS A 293 27.32 -15.12 -5.57
C LYS A 293 26.03 -14.63 -6.22
N VAL A 294 24.94 -15.35 -5.96
CA VAL A 294 23.60 -14.87 -6.27
C VAL A 294 22.81 -14.66 -5.00
N ILE A 295 22.18 -13.49 -4.94
CA ILE A 295 21.38 -13.03 -3.82
C ILE A 295 19.92 -13.05 -4.27
N LEU A 296 19.13 -13.90 -3.63
CA LEU A 296 17.68 -13.89 -3.74
C LEU A 296 17.14 -12.90 -2.69
N GLU A 297 16.75 -11.72 -3.16
CA GLU A 297 16.05 -10.73 -2.33
C GLU A 297 14.56 -11.07 -2.35
N ARG A 298 14.04 -11.47 -1.20
CA ARG A 298 12.63 -11.78 -0.99
C ARG A 298 11.96 -10.64 -0.26
N ARG A 299 10.63 -10.62 -0.32
CA ARG A 299 9.83 -9.78 0.55
C ARG A 299 9.43 -10.55 1.79
N VAL A 300 9.13 -9.78 2.82
CA VAL A 300 8.69 -10.29 4.12
C VAL A 300 7.40 -11.11 4.00
N PRO A 301 7.14 -12.08 4.90
CA PRO A 301 6.00 -12.99 4.81
C PRO A 301 4.62 -12.34 4.78
N THR A 302 4.50 -11.10 5.25
CA THR A 302 3.26 -10.33 5.29
C THR A 302 2.95 -9.60 3.96
N SER A 303 3.86 -9.66 2.98
CA SER A 303 3.70 -9.02 1.68
C SER A 303 2.81 -9.86 0.76
N GLY A 304 1.73 -9.29 0.23
CA GLY A 304 0.89 -9.99 -0.73
C GLY A 304 1.60 -10.33 -2.03
N SER A 305 2.49 -9.47 -2.56
CA SER A 305 3.31 -9.85 -3.72
C SER A 305 4.19 -11.08 -3.47
N GLN A 306 4.63 -11.30 -2.22
CA GLN A 306 5.37 -12.51 -1.84
C GLN A 306 4.45 -13.71 -1.76
N ALA A 307 3.27 -13.55 -1.16
CA ALA A 307 2.25 -14.59 -1.06
C ALA A 307 1.76 -15.03 -2.45
N SER A 308 1.45 -14.11 -3.35
CA SER A 308 1.08 -14.42 -4.73
C SER A 308 2.21 -15.04 -5.53
N SER A 309 3.47 -14.61 -5.33
CA SER A 309 4.61 -15.27 -5.96
C SER A 309 4.69 -16.74 -5.51
N ASN A 310 4.57 -16.99 -4.20
CA ASN A 310 4.58 -18.35 -3.66
C ASN A 310 3.38 -19.17 -4.21
N ALA A 311 2.18 -18.60 -4.25
CA ALA A 311 0.99 -19.27 -4.76
C ALA A 311 1.12 -19.60 -6.26
N PHE A 312 1.60 -18.65 -7.08
CA PHE A 312 1.70 -18.84 -8.52
C PHE A 312 2.86 -19.75 -8.92
N PHE A 313 4.06 -19.51 -8.39
CA PHE A 313 5.27 -20.23 -8.80
C PHE A 313 5.48 -21.52 -8.02
N LEU A 314 5.34 -21.46 -6.69
CA LEU A 314 5.62 -22.58 -5.78
C LEU A 314 4.37 -23.41 -5.45
N GLN A 315 3.21 -22.99 -5.94
CA GLN A 315 1.90 -23.59 -5.64
C GLN A 315 1.61 -23.66 -4.13
N ASN A 316 2.18 -22.74 -3.35
CA ASN A 316 2.07 -22.72 -1.89
C ASN A 316 1.23 -21.51 -1.45
N PRO A 317 0.09 -21.69 -0.78
CA PRO A 317 -0.43 -22.95 -0.20
C PRO A 317 -1.43 -23.71 -1.10
N CYS A 318 -1.55 -23.34 -2.38
CA CYS A 318 -2.69 -23.73 -3.23
C CYS A 318 -2.70 -25.18 -3.73
N ALA A 319 -1.63 -25.96 -3.57
CA ALA A 319 -1.57 -27.34 -4.06
C ALA A 319 -1.58 -28.38 -2.94
N ASP A 320 -2.44 -29.39 -3.12
CA ASP A 320 -2.66 -30.50 -2.20
C ASP A 320 -1.80 -31.73 -2.53
N GLY A 321 -1.35 -32.44 -1.49
CA GLY A 321 -0.59 -33.69 -1.61
C GLY A 321 0.88 -33.58 -1.20
N ALA A 322 1.54 -34.73 -1.01
CA ALA A 322 2.94 -34.78 -0.60
C ALA A 322 3.85 -34.16 -1.68
N GLY A 323 4.56 -33.08 -1.33
CA GLY A 323 5.45 -32.36 -2.24
C GLY A 323 4.76 -31.44 -3.25
N ALA A 324 3.43 -31.23 -3.13
CA ALA A 324 2.66 -30.41 -4.05
C ALA A 324 2.87 -28.91 -3.83
N SER A 325 3.09 -28.50 -2.57
CA SER A 325 3.48 -27.14 -2.19
C SER A 325 4.98 -27.07 -1.94
N LEU A 326 5.71 -26.33 -2.78
CA LEU A 326 7.14 -26.09 -2.55
C LEU A 326 7.31 -25.02 -1.48
N ASN A 327 8.18 -25.27 -0.51
CA ASN A 327 8.50 -24.25 0.47
C ASN A 327 9.32 -23.14 -0.18
N PRO A 328 9.03 -21.87 0.12
CA PRO A 328 9.90 -20.78 -0.24
C PRO A 328 11.28 -20.91 0.44
N ALA A 329 12.36 -20.63 -0.28
CA ALA A 329 13.68 -20.45 0.33
C ALA A 329 13.66 -19.27 1.32
N SER A 330 14.33 -19.42 2.45
CA SER A 330 14.38 -18.47 3.56
C SER A 330 15.82 -18.05 3.85
N ALA A 331 16.02 -17.05 4.70
CA ALA A 331 17.36 -16.65 5.15
C ALA A 331 18.19 -17.84 5.71
N GLY A 332 17.53 -18.83 6.32
CA GLY A 332 18.15 -20.05 6.84
C GLY A 332 18.70 -20.99 5.76
N ASP A 333 18.30 -20.82 4.50
CA ASP A 333 18.76 -21.61 3.36
C ASP A 333 19.98 -20.99 2.65
N THR A 334 20.52 -19.90 3.21
CA THR A 334 21.76 -19.29 2.73
C THR A 334 22.93 -20.28 2.88
N ALA A 335 23.55 -20.63 1.76
CA ALA A 335 24.69 -21.54 1.72
C ALA A 335 25.61 -21.23 0.53
N GLY A 336 26.92 -21.17 0.78
CA GLY A 336 27.93 -21.00 -0.28
C GLY A 336 27.74 -19.72 -1.10
N SER A 337 27.48 -19.88 -2.39
CA SER A 337 27.22 -18.78 -3.34
C SER A 337 25.75 -18.36 -3.42
N TYR A 338 24.84 -19.08 -2.76
CA TYR A 338 23.40 -18.77 -2.72
C TYR A 338 23.06 -18.09 -1.40
N VAL A 339 22.57 -16.85 -1.48
CA VAL A 339 22.22 -16.03 -0.31
C VAL A 339 20.77 -15.61 -0.41
N VAL A 340 20.00 -15.82 0.65
CA VAL A 340 18.60 -15.37 0.73
C VAL A 340 18.48 -14.26 1.76
N ARG A 341 17.72 -13.22 1.42
CA ARG A 341 17.46 -12.07 2.28
C ARG A 341 15.97 -11.73 2.27
N GLU A 342 15.49 -11.15 3.37
CA GLU A 342 14.11 -10.71 3.61
C GLU A 342 14.10 -9.32 4.23
#